data_AF-G5E443-F1
#
_entry.id   AF-G5E443-F1
#
_cell.length_a   1.000
_cell.length_b   1.000
_cell.length_c   1.000
_cell.angle_alpha   90.00
_cell.angle_beta   90.00
_cell.angle_gamma   90.00
#
_symmetry.space_group_name_H-M   'P 1'
#
loop_
_entity.id
_entity.type
_entity.pdbx_description
1 polymer ?
#
loop_
_entity_poly.entity_id
_entity_poly.type
_entity_poly.pdbx_seq_one_letter_code
_entity_poly.pdbx_strand_id
1 'polypeptide(L)' 'FGLLSCFLHEGWVLSWDEYSIYLIDTINQAVVGGLESAGDIVAVSCTNNENFLIKGDREIIRISDMPEG' A
#
# COMPACT_ATOMS: atom_id res chain seq x y z
N PHE A 1 -7.96 4.26 -8.46
CA PHE A 1 -7.26 2.98 -8.64
C PHE A 1 -5.84 3.24 -9.09
N GLY A 2 -4.86 2.57 -8.49
CA GLY A 2 -3.46 2.70 -8.87
C GLY A 2 -2.64 1.46 -8.49
N LEU A 3 -1.42 1.39 -9.03
CA LEU A 3 -0.46 0.32 -8.75
C LEU A 3 0.90 0.93 -8.44
N LEU A 4 1.55 0.41 -7.40
CA LEU A 4 2.90 0.76 -7.00
C LEU A 4 3.71 -0.50 -6.75
N SER A 5 5.00 -0.46 -7.03
CA SER A 5 5.92 -1.52 -6.59
C SER A 5 5.90 -1.64 -5.07
N CYS A 6 5.82 -2.85 -4.54
CA CYS A 6 5.98 -3.07 -3.11
C CYS A 6 7.45 -3.37 -2.79
N PHE A 7 8.01 -2.72 -1.77
CA PHE A 7 9.39 -2.95 -1.33
C PHE A 7 9.57 -4.28 -0.57
N LEU A 8 8.49 -4.87 -0.04
CA LEU A 8 8.55 -6.03 0.86
C LEU A 8 9.05 -7.31 0.17
N HIS A 9 8.65 -7.54 -1.08
CA HIS A 9 9.03 -8.74 -1.82
C HIS A 9 9.01 -8.48 -3.33
N GLU A 10 9.96 -9.07 -4.05
CA GLU A 10 9.95 -9.04 -5.52
C GLU A 10 8.66 -9.65 -6.06
N GLY A 11 8.07 -8.99 -7.06
CA GLY A 11 6.81 -9.41 -7.68
C GLY A 11 5.55 -9.02 -6.89
N TRP A 12 5.68 -8.40 -5.72
CA TRP A 12 4.54 -7.85 -5.00
C TRP A 12 4.24 -6.42 -5.45
N VAL A 13 2.96 -6.11 -5.59
CA VAL A 13 2.47 -4.76 -5.90
C VAL A 13 1.43 -4.32 -4.88
N LEU A 14 1.45 -3.04 -4.55
CA LEU A 14 0.42 -2.41 -3.75
C LEU A 14 -0.60 -1.78 -4.68
N SER A 15 -1.86 -2.17 -4.55
CA SER A 15 -3.00 -1.58 -5.24
C SER A 15 -3.93 -0.90 -4.25
N TRP A 16 -4.67 0.10 -4.72
CA TRP A 16 -5.58 0.85 -3.87
C TRP A 16 -6.78 1.38 -4.67
N ASP A 17 -7.88 1.56 -3.96
CA ASP A 17 -9.03 2.37 -4.36
C ASP A 17 -9.37 3.39 -3.26
N GLU A 18 -10.49 4.10 -3.39
CA GLU A 18 -10.89 5.16 -2.45
C GLU A 18 -11.02 4.66 -1.00
N TYR A 19 -11.24 3.37 -0.75
CA TYR A 19 -11.54 2.84 0.58
C TYR A 19 -10.65 1.67 1.01
N SER A 20 -9.86 1.10 0.11
CA SER A 20 -9.17 -0.17 0.36
C SER A 20 -7.76 -0.18 -0.21
N ILE A 21 -6.90 -0.94 0.47
CA ILE A 21 -5.52 -1.20 0.08
C ILE A 21 -5.36 -2.70 -0.07
N TYR A 22 -4.70 -3.13 -1.14
CA TYR A 22 -4.44 -4.53 -1.44
C TYR A 22 -2.97 -4.76 -1.72
N LEU A 23 -2.45 -5.86 -1.20
CA LEU A 23 -1.14 -6.38 -1.53
C LEU A 23 -1.33 -7.61 -2.40
N ILE A 24 -0.76 -7.57 -3.60
CA ILE A 24 -0.98 -8.59 -4.63
C ILE A 24 0.37 -9.20 -4.99
N ASP A 25 0.45 -10.52 -4.92
CA ASP A 25 1.55 -11.30 -5.47
C ASP A 25 1.26 -11.56 -6.95
N THR A 26 2.01 -10.89 -7.83
CA THR A 26 1.80 -11.00 -9.28
C THR A 26 2.34 -12.29 -9.88
N ILE A 27 3.26 -12.97 -9.19
CA ILE A 27 3.85 -14.24 -9.65
C ILE A 27 2.85 -15.37 -9.38
N ASN A 28 2.30 -15.40 -8.16
CA ASN A 28 1.34 -16.42 -7.73
C ASN A 28 -0.11 -16.06 -8.04
N GLN A 29 -0.37 -14.86 -8.57
CA GLN A 29 -1.70 -14.34 -8.90
C GLN A 29 -2.67 -14.38 -7.70
N ALA A 30 -2.20 -13.96 -6.54
CA ALA A 30 -2.95 -14.05 -5.29
C ALA A 30 -2.93 -12.73 -4.51
N VAL A 31 -4.03 -12.45 -3.79
CA VAL A 31 -4.06 -11.38 -2.79
C VAL A 31 -3.42 -11.92 -1.51
N VAL A 32 -2.32 -11.31 -1.09
CA VAL A 32 -1.55 -11.72 0.10
C VAL A 32 -1.99 -10.97 1.35
N GLY A 33 -2.61 -9.81 1.19
CA GLY A 33 -3.17 -9.05 2.29
C GLY A 33 -4.01 -7.88 1.80
N GLY A 34 -4.82 -7.33 2.71
CA GLY A 34 -5.59 -6.14 2.42
C GLY A 34 -6.01 -5.43 3.69
N LEU A 35 -6.15 -4.10 3.58
CA LEU A 35 -6.80 -3.27 4.58
C LEU A 35 -8.05 -2.69 3.92
N GLU A 36 -9.20 -3.24 4.30
CA GLU A 36 -10.50 -2.72 3.89
C GLU A 36 -10.91 -1.55 4.79
N SER A 37 -11.71 -0.64 4.26
CA SER A 37 -12.19 0.54 5.00
C SER A 37 -11.05 1.40 5.57
N ALA A 38 -9.95 1.54 4.81
CA ALA A 38 -8.83 2.42 5.13
C ALA A 38 -9.26 3.89 5.23
N GLY A 39 -10.41 4.25 4.67
CA GLY A 39 -10.93 5.62 4.58
C GLY A 39 -10.55 6.27 3.24
N ASP A 40 -11.01 7.50 3.03
CA ASP A 40 -10.88 8.27 1.77
C ASP A 40 -9.41 8.47 1.34
N ILE A 41 -8.82 7.51 0.63
CA ILE A 41 -7.44 7.57 0.14
C ILE A 41 -7.39 8.54 -1.04
N VAL A 42 -6.62 9.62 -0.88
CA VAL A 42 -6.49 10.68 -1.89
C VAL A 42 -5.17 10.62 -2.64
N ALA A 43 -4.12 10.05 -2.03
CA ALA A 43 -2.82 9.90 -2.67
C ALA A 43 -2.04 8.73 -2.10
N VAL A 44 -1.19 8.13 -2.95
CA VAL A 44 -0.28 7.06 -2.55
C VAL A 44 1.09 7.30 -3.18
N SER A 45 2.16 7.10 -2.41
CA SER A 45 3.54 7.17 -2.89
C SER A 45 4.37 5.98 -2.41
N CYS A 46 5.45 5.72 -3.13
CA CYS A 46 6.40 4.66 -2.86
C CYS A 46 7.82 5.26 -2.87
N THR A 47 8.62 4.91 -1.86
CA THR A 47 10.07 5.10 -1.83
C THR A 47 10.76 3.74 -1.91
N ASN A 48 12.08 3.67 -1.81
CA ASN A 48 12.80 2.40 -1.95
C ASN A 48 12.38 1.33 -0.94
N ASN A 49 11.91 1.73 0.24
CA ASN A 49 11.69 0.87 1.39
C ASN A 49 10.40 1.18 2.16
N GLU A 50 9.57 2.11 1.65
CA GLU A 50 8.35 2.53 2.34
C GLU A 50 7.23 2.88 1.35
N ASN A 51 6.00 2.64 1.77
CA ASN A 51 4.81 3.14 1.08
C ASN A 51 4.05 4.08 2.00
N PHE A 52 3.55 5.18 1.44
CA PHE A 52 2.76 6.17 2.16
C PHE A 52 1.40 6.33 1.49
N LEU A 53 0.34 6.33 2.28
CA LEU A 53 -1.00 6.70 1.85
C LEU A 53 -1.44 7.93 2.61
N ILE A 54 -2.01 8.89 1.89
CA ILE A 54 -2.62 10.10 2.45
C ILE A 54 -4.11 9.96 2.32
N LYS A 55 -4.81 10.16 3.43
CA LYS A 55 -6.27 10.21 3.47
C LYS A 55 -6.81 11.64 3.41
N GLY A 56 -8.08 11.80 3.05
CA GLY A 56 -8.76 13.09 2.97
C GLY A 56 -8.82 13.84 4.32
N ASP A 57 -8.80 13.11 5.43
CA ASP A 57 -8.72 13.65 6.80
C ASP A 57 -7.29 14.05 7.23
N ARG A 58 -6.31 13.93 6.32
CA ARG A 58 -4.88 14.20 6.51
C ARG A 58 -4.15 13.21 7.41
N GLU A 59 -4.75 12.07 7.76
CA GLU A 59 -4.01 10.97 8.37
C GLU A 59 -3.15 10.27 7.32
N ILE A 60 -1.98 9.79 7.75
CA ILE A 60 -0.99 9.12 6.92
C ILE A 60 -0.88 7.68 7.39
N ILE A 61 -1.05 6.74 6.46
CA ILE A 61 -0.72 5.34 6.69
C ILE A 61 0.68 5.11 6.12
N ARG A 62 1.62 4.71 6.98
CA ARG A 62 2.99 4.33 6.61
C ARG A 62 3.12 2.81 6.71
N ILE A 63 3.57 2.20 5.62
CA ILE A 63 3.96 0.79 5.57
C ILE A 63 5.47 0.76 5.36
N SER A 64 6.20 0.18 6.30
CA SER A 64 7.67 0.14 6.31
C SER A 64 8.15 -1.19 6.89
N ASP A 65 9.27 -1.72 6.39
CA ASP A 65 10.02 -2.82 7.00
C ASP A 65 11.03 -2.34 8.06
N MET A 66 11.19 -1.02 8.20
CA MET A 66 12.03 -0.39 9.22
C MET A 66 11.16 0.17 10.34
N PRO A 67 10.97 -0.57 11.45
CA PRO A 67 10.29 -0.03 12.62
C PRO A 67 11.02 1.21 13.14
N GLU A 68 10.26 2.15 13.71
CA GLU A 68 10.86 3.30 14.37
C GLU A 68 11.68 2.83 15.58
N GLY A 69 12.89 3.40 15.71
CA GLY A 69 13.86 3.06 16.75
C GLY A 69 13.45 3.52 18.14
#